data_AF-A0A150FVC0-F1
#
_entry.id   AF-A0A150FVC0-F1
#
_cell.length_a   1.000
_cell.length_b   1.000
_cell.length_c   1.000
_cell.angle_alpha   90.00
_cell.angle_beta   90.00
_cell.angle_gamma   90.00
#
_symmetry.space_group_name_H-M   'P 1'
#
loop_
_entity.id
_entity.type
_entity.pdbx_description
1 polymer ?
#
loop_
_entity_poly.entity_id
_entity_poly.type
_entity_poly.pdbx_seq_one_letter_code
_entity_poly.pdbx_strand_id
1 'polypeptide(L)'
;MAAKRKAEEVSVEGELDTSNHAHILPLGAGSEVGRSCIIFKYQDKTVMFDCGIHPAFKGMDSLPLLDEIDIATVDVALITHFHLDHCAAVPYLLRKTRFKGRIFMTHPTKAIYYSLLRDLAKGAKHSSEEALFNEDDLEASMERIEVVDFYQTIEVAGMQITPYRAGHVLGAAMFMVEVAGLRCLYTGDYSRLPDRHLPAADIPPVAPHIVIVESTYGTSRHLPRQQREQLLLDTIRNALSRGGRVLMPVVALGRAQELLLMLDEYWEAHKSELGGIPIYQIEHKPDRSVRLQGRLGEKPPREGAVVRGVLVRQAGGFGQQLLHPDDLPAYSRLLKGRVSQRQALSVDVPFSVIRLALEVMFEGVEGAGTLPVASLQGADGKAGEVLGVVVGDTVTVRYVPADDTAGVDSHVVLEWEGGRHGDMVADAVIAVVLQAVGEPPAATSAEAAMLRARAAGDEAAAAVAELHLLAALLQSQYGPAAVDETAGVVSLTVDGAAVVVDHRGGKVLCAEAGLRARIEKSLDRLATAIRPVAVDRPHE
;
A
#
# COMPACT_ATOMS: atom_id res chain seq x y z
N MET A 1 -35.52 -87.04 17.96
CA MET A 1 -35.62 -86.38 16.63
C MET A 1 -36.09 -84.94 16.84
N ALA A 2 -35.13 -84.02 16.99
CA ALA A 2 -35.26 -82.57 16.80
C ALA A 2 -33.83 -82.02 16.96
N ALA A 3 -33.08 -81.98 15.86
CA ALA A 3 -31.68 -81.60 15.87
C ALA A 3 -31.55 -80.08 16.09
N LYS A 4 -30.92 -79.70 17.21
CA LYS A 4 -30.38 -78.36 17.45
C LYS A 4 -29.40 -78.01 16.32
N ARG A 5 -29.72 -77.00 15.50
CA ARG A 5 -28.69 -76.29 14.72
C ARG A 5 -28.04 -75.25 15.63
N LYS A 6 -26.75 -75.43 15.93
CA LYS A 6 -25.87 -74.41 16.51
C LYS A 6 -25.90 -73.19 15.58
N ALA A 7 -26.20 -72.01 16.12
CA ALA A 7 -25.81 -70.77 15.47
C ALA A 7 -24.28 -70.71 15.57
N GLU A 8 -23.60 -70.71 14.42
CA GLU A 8 -22.20 -70.32 14.36
C GLU A 8 -22.15 -68.81 14.68
N GLU A 9 -21.52 -68.45 15.79
CA GLU A 9 -20.99 -67.11 15.99
C GLU A 9 -19.93 -66.89 14.92
N VAL A 10 -20.32 -66.20 13.84
CA VAL A 10 -19.36 -65.59 12.94
C VAL A 10 -18.83 -64.37 13.69
N SER A 11 -17.68 -64.52 14.34
CA SER A 11 -16.87 -63.41 14.81
C SER A 11 -16.40 -62.63 13.59
N VAL A 12 -17.08 -61.53 13.27
CA VAL A 12 -16.60 -60.54 12.29
C VAL A 12 -15.54 -59.69 12.99
N GLU A 13 -14.38 -60.29 13.28
CA GLU A 13 -13.15 -59.53 13.53
C GLU A 13 -12.49 -59.28 12.17
N GLY A 14 -12.94 -58.20 11.53
CA GLY A 14 -12.24 -57.54 10.44
C GLY A 14 -12.57 -56.06 10.56
N GLU A 15 -11.55 -55.21 10.75
CA GLU A 15 -11.72 -53.76 10.62
C GLU A 15 -12.40 -53.50 9.27
N LEU A 16 -13.62 -52.97 9.29
CA LEU A 16 -14.30 -52.52 8.08
C LEU A 16 -13.37 -51.48 7.42
N ASP A 17 -12.93 -51.75 6.19
CA ASP A 17 -12.19 -50.78 5.39
C ASP A 17 -13.10 -49.60 5.05
N THR A 18 -13.10 -48.58 5.91
CA THR A 18 -13.91 -47.36 5.74
C THR A 18 -13.24 -46.32 4.85
N SER A 19 -12.13 -46.64 4.17
CA SER A 19 -11.42 -45.68 3.32
C SER A 19 -12.28 -45.11 2.19
N ASN A 20 -13.30 -45.87 1.77
CA ASN A 20 -14.27 -45.48 0.73
C ASN A 20 -15.60 -44.92 1.28
N HIS A 21 -15.70 -44.65 2.58
CA HIS A 21 -16.92 -44.10 3.17
C HIS A 21 -16.80 -42.58 3.35
N ALA A 22 -17.86 -41.86 2.96
CA ALA A 22 -17.99 -40.45 3.29
C ALA A 22 -18.60 -40.31 4.69
N HIS A 23 -17.89 -39.63 5.58
CA HIS A 23 -18.33 -39.36 6.95
C HIS A 23 -18.76 -37.90 7.06
N ILE A 24 -19.98 -37.68 7.56
CA ILE A 24 -20.53 -36.35 7.82
C ILE A 24 -20.86 -36.30 9.32
N LEU A 25 -20.22 -35.37 10.03
CA LEU A 25 -20.38 -35.22 11.48
C LEU A 25 -20.73 -33.75 11.80
N PRO A 26 -21.99 -33.45 12.13
CA PRO A 26 -22.36 -32.15 12.69
C PRO A 26 -21.81 -32.01 14.11
N LEU A 27 -20.93 -31.04 14.33
CA LEU A 27 -20.43 -30.63 15.66
C LEU A 27 -21.28 -29.50 16.26
N GLY A 28 -22.12 -28.88 15.45
CA GLY A 28 -23.16 -27.92 15.81
C GLY A 28 -24.15 -27.74 14.64
N ALA A 29 -25.29 -27.10 14.90
CA ALA A 29 -26.46 -27.04 13.99
C ALA A 29 -27.10 -28.42 13.66
N GLY A 30 -26.66 -29.49 14.31
CA GLY A 30 -27.29 -30.80 14.24
C GLY A 30 -28.60 -30.82 15.03
N SER A 31 -29.75 -30.72 14.34
CA SER A 31 -31.07 -30.62 14.98
C SER A 31 -31.26 -29.37 15.87
N GLU A 32 -30.52 -28.31 15.61
CA GLU A 32 -30.61 -27.00 16.30
C GLU A 32 -30.27 -25.85 15.33
N VAL A 33 -30.52 -24.61 15.74
CA VAL A 33 -30.09 -23.40 15.00
C VAL A 33 -29.08 -22.64 15.85
N GLY A 34 -27.85 -22.51 15.36
CA GLY A 34 -26.74 -21.90 16.08
C GLY A 34 -25.46 -22.75 15.99
N ARG A 35 -24.29 -22.14 16.23
CA ARG A 35 -22.97 -22.79 16.27
C ARG A 35 -22.69 -23.76 15.11
N SER A 36 -23.09 -23.38 13.89
CA SER A 36 -22.90 -24.18 12.68
C SER A 36 -21.43 -24.59 12.53
N CYS A 37 -21.21 -25.90 12.49
CA CYS A 37 -19.92 -26.53 12.28
C CYS A 37 -20.15 -27.99 11.87
N ILE A 38 -19.81 -28.34 10.64
CA ILE A 38 -20.03 -29.68 10.09
C ILE A 38 -18.73 -30.20 9.50
N ILE A 39 -18.34 -31.40 9.89
CA ILE A 39 -17.16 -32.08 9.36
C ILE A 39 -17.57 -33.01 8.23
N PHE A 40 -16.91 -32.88 7.09
CA PHE A 40 -16.99 -33.79 5.96
C PHE A 40 -15.62 -34.44 5.77
N LYS A 41 -15.57 -35.76 5.92
CA LYS A 41 -14.36 -36.55 5.72
C LYS A 41 -14.58 -37.62 4.65
N TYR A 42 -13.69 -37.68 3.68
CA TYR A 42 -13.68 -38.70 2.65
C TYR A 42 -12.24 -39.02 2.26
N GLN A 43 -11.89 -40.30 2.19
CA GLN A 43 -10.50 -40.76 2.11
C GLN A 43 -9.65 -40.17 3.25
N ASP A 44 -8.49 -39.62 2.93
CA ASP A 44 -7.58 -38.97 3.87
C ASP A 44 -7.85 -37.46 4.05
N LYS A 45 -8.94 -36.93 3.47
CA LYS A 45 -9.25 -35.49 3.48
C LYS A 45 -10.38 -35.12 4.44
N THR A 46 -10.18 -34.04 5.17
CA THR A 46 -11.14 -33.54 6.17
C THR A 46 -11.43 -32.06 5.96
N VAL A 47 -12.71 -31.75 5.72
CA VAL A 47 -13.23 -30.39 5.53
C VAL A 47 -14.13 -30.01 6.69
N MET A 48 -13.95 -28.81 7.22
CA MET A 48 -14.86 -28.17 8.17
C MET A 48 -15.69 -27.11 7.43
N PHE A 49 -16.99 -27.26 7.49
CA PHE A 49 -17.95 -26.29 7.01
C PHE A 49 -18.45 -25.44 8.19
N ASP A 50 -18.20 -24.13 8.11
CA ASP A 50 -18.50 -23.13 9.15
C ASP A 50 -17.87 -23.41 10.54
N CYS A 51 -17.79 -22.35 11.34
CA CYS A 51 -17.36 -22.41 12.73
C CYS A 51 -17.93 -21.18 13.47
N GLY A 52 -19.18 -21.28 13.90
CA GLY A 52 -19.87 -20.19 14.60
C GLY A 52 -20.12 -20.42 16.09
N ILE A 53 -20.89 -19.51 16.69
CA ILE A 53 -21.31 -19.59 18.10
C ILE A 53 -22.83 -19.75 18.22
N HIS A 54 -23.29 -20.32 19.32
CA HIS A 54 -24.71 -20.43 19.62
C HIS A 54 -25.20 -19.17 20.36
N PRO A 55 -26.12 -18.37 19.80
CA PRO A 55 -26.52 -17.09 20.39
C PRO A 55 -27.18 -17.17 21.77
N ALA A 56 -27.78 -18.32 22.10
CA ALA A 56 -28.46 -18.53 23.39
C ALA A 56 -27.52 -18.99 24.53
N PHE A 57 -26.28 -19.38 24.22
CA PHE A 57 -25.30 -19.83 25.23
C PHE A 57 -24.18 -18.79 25.39
N LYS A 58 -23.37 -18.94 26.43
CA LYS A 58 -22.27 -18.02 26.75
C LYS A 58 -20.97 -18.77 26.94
N GLY A 59 -19.85 -18.07 26.78
CA GLY A 59 -18.52 -18.64 26.96
C GLY A 59 -18.32 -19.90 26.12
N MET A 60 -17.63 -20.89 26.71
CA MET A 60 -17.29 -22.16 26.06
C MET A 60 -18.52 -22.95 25.58
N ASP A 61 -19.65 -22.88 26.28
CA ASP A 61 -20.88 -23.62 25.92
C ASP A 61 -21.49 -23.16 24.59
N SER A 62 -21.14 -21.95 24.14
CA SER A 62 -21.58 -21.42 22.85
C SER A 62 -20.79 -21.97 21.67
N LEU A 63 -19.66 -22.64 21.89
CA LEU A 63 -18.85 -23.22 20.82
C LEU A 63 -19.48 -24.50 20.25
N PRO A 64 -19.10 -24.90 19.03
CA PRO A 64 -19.33 -26.26 18.55
C PRO A 64 -18.58 -27.29 19.41
N LEU A 65 -18.97 -28.55 19.31
CA LEU A 65 -18.31 -29.68 20.01
C LEU A 65 -16.96 -30.04 19.38
N LEU A 66 -16.01 -29.09 19.38
CA LEU A 66 -14.72 -29.21 18.71
C LEU A 66 -13.83 -30.33 19.29
N ASP A 67 -14.07 -30.73 20.55
CA ASP A 67 -13.31 -31.78 21.24
C ASP A 67 -13.62 -33.21 20.75
N GLU A 68 -14.70 -33.39 19.97
CA GLU A 68 -15.09 -34.69 19.40
C GLU A 68 -14.19 -35.15 18.24
N ILE A 69 -13.35 -34.26 17.72
CA ILE A 69 -12.38 -34.57 16.66
C ILE A 69 -11.00 -33.99 16.98
N ASP A 70 -9.95 -34.59 16.40
CA ASP A 70 -8.66 -33.92 16.38
C ASP A 70 -8.67 -32.79 15.33
N ILE A 71 -8.89 -31.57 15.79
CA ILE A 71 -8.92 -30.36 14.97
C ILE A 71 -7.62 -30.15 14.16
N ALA A 72 -6.49 -30.75 14.57
CA ALA A 72 -5.25 -30.69 13.80
C ALA A 72 -5.32 -31.48 12.48
N THR A 73 -6.28 -32.39 12.33
CA THR A 73 -6.50 -33.21 11.12
C THR A 73 -7.36 -32.54 10.06
N VAL A 74 -7.95 -31.38 10.37
CA VAL A 74 -8.78 -30.63 9.41
C VAL A 74 -7.88 -29.90 8.41
N ASP A 75 -8.00 -30.26 7.13
CA ASP A 75 -7.21 -29.69 6.04
C ASP A 75 -7.68 -28.29 5.66
N VAL A 76 -9.01 -28.11 5.59
CA VAL A 76 -9.64 -26.88 5.13
C VAL A 76 -10.88 -26.54 5.95
N ALA A 77 -11.02 -25.27 6.35
CA ALA A 77 -12.23 -24.69 6.87
C ALA A 77 -12.86 -23.73 5.84
N LEU A 78 -14.15 -23.90 5.56
CA LEU A 78 -14.90 -23.10 4.57
C LEU A 78 -16.02 -22.36 5.29
N ILE A 79 -15.94 -21.03 5.33
CA ILE A 79 -16.94 -20.20 6.03
C ILE A 79 -17.87 -19.58 4.99
N THR A 80 -19.16 -19.92 5.10
CA THR A 80 -20.20 -19.59 4.12
C THR A 80 -20.54 -18.11 4.13
N HIS A 81 -20.76 -17.53 5.30
CA HIS A 81 -21.17 -16.14 5.44
C HIS A 81 -20.85 -15.57 6.83
N PHE A 82 -21.14 -14.28 7.01
CA PHE A 82 -20.67 -13.49 8.17
C PHE A 82 -21.61 -13.51 9.39
N HIS A 83 -22.69 -14.31 9.39
CA HIS A 83 -23.52 -14.43 10.58
C HIS A 83 -22.75 -15.12 11.72
N LEU A 84 -23.08 -14.73 12.96
CA LEU A 84 -22.34 -15.15 14.15
C LEU A 84 -22.33 -16.65 14.36
N ASP A 85 -23.46 -17.28 14.08
CA ASP A 85 -23.67 -18.72 14.13
C ASP A 85 -22.93 -19.50 13.03
N HIS A 86 -22.26 -18.83 12.09
CA HIS A 86 -21.43 -19.48 11.07
C HIS A 86 -19.94 -19.12 11.16
N CYS A 87 -19.57 -17.96 11.75
CA CYS A 87 -18.17 -17.50 11.71
C CYS A 87 -17.59 -17.03 13.05
N ALA A 88 -18.38 -16.82 14.10
CA ALA A 88 -17.89 -16.14 15.31
C ALA A 88 -16.93 -16.98 16.16
N ALA A 89 -16.86 -18.30 15.95
CA ALA A 89 -15.89 -19.16 16.64
C ALA A 89 -14.55 -19.26 15.89
N VAL A 90 -14.41 -18.65 14.71
CA VAL A 90 -13.17 -18.68 13.92
C VAL A 90 -11.95 -18.11 14.69
N PRO A 91 -12.01 -16.95 15.39
CA PRO A 91 -10.85 -16.49 16.16
C PRO A 91 -10.43 -17.52 17.22
N TYR A 92 -11.40 -18.15 17.90
CA TYR A 92 -11.16 -19.20 18.87
C TYR A 92 -10.50 -20.43 18.20
N LEU A 93 -11.06 -20.91 17.10
CA LEU A 93 -10.53 -22.01 16.30
C LEU A 93 -9.06 -21.77 15.94
N LEU A 94 -8.72 -20.59 15.41
CA LEU A 94 -7.38 -20.32 14.90
C LEU A 94 -6.32 -20.07 15.99
N ARG A 95 -6.73 -19.59 17.18
CA ARG A 95 -5.82 -19.12 18.22
C ARG A 95 -5.78 -19.97 19.48
N LYS A 96 -6.87 -20.67 19.79
CA LYS A 96 -7.04 -21.45 21.02
C LYS A 96 -7.07 -22.96 20.77
N THR A 97 -7.07 -23.41 19.51
CA THR A 97 -7.02 -24.84 19.15
C THR A 97 -5.75 -25.20 18.37
N ARG A 98 -5.60 -26.49 18.01
CA ARG A 98 -4.47 -27.01 17.22
C ARG A 98 -4.71 -26.96 15.71
N PHE A 99 -5.70 -26.18 15.23
CA PHE A 99 -6.04 -26.09 13.81
C PHE A 99 -4.87 -25.56 12.95
N LYS A 100 -4.42 -26.38 12.00
CA LYS A 100 -3.32 -26.07 11.06
C LYS A 100 -3.76 -25.92 9.61
N GLY A 101 -5.02 -26.24 9.31
CA GLY A 101 -5.57 -26.18 7.96
C GLY A 101 -5.67 -24.75 7.40
N ARG A 102 -6.06 -24.66 6.13
CA ARG A 102 -6.34 -23.38 5.46
C ARG A 102 -7.79 -22.99 5.71
N ILE A 103 -8.09 -21.69 5.71
CA ILE A 103 -9.44 -21.19 5.94
C ILE A 103 -9.83 -20.20 4.85
N PHE A 104 -11.01 -20.39 4.25
CA PHE A 104 -11.49 -19.56 3.15
C PHE A 104 -12.81 -18.88 3.48
N MET A 105 -12.90 -17.62 3.03
CA MET A 105 -14.11 -16.81 2.99
C MET A 105 -14.23 -16.18 1.60
N THR A 106 -15.41 -15.70 1.24
CA THR A 106 -15.52 -14.75 0.12
C THR A 106 -14.99 -13.38 0.54
N HIS A 107 -14.65 -12.54 -0.44
CA HIS A 107 -14.20 -11.17 -0.20
C HIS A 107 -15.16 -10.37 0.72
N PRO A 108 -16.49 -10.33 0.49
CA PRO A 108 -17.38 -9.57 1.34
C PRO A 108 -17.52 -10.18 2.74
N THR A 109 -17.55 -11.52 2.84
CA THR A 109 -17.63 -12.22 4.13
C THR A 109 -16.44 -11.86 5.02
N LYS A 110 -15.20 -11.89 4.50
CA LYS A 110 -14.00 -11.51 5.27
C LYS A 110 -14.05 -10.06 5.76
N ALA A 111 -14.50 -9.13 4.91
CA ALA A 111 -14.57 -7.72 5.27
C ALA A 111 -15.63 -7.44 6.35
N ILE A 112 -16.80 -8.05 6.25
CA ILE A 112 -17.91 -7.88 7.21
C ILE A 112 -17.59 -8.61 8.52
N TYR A 113 -17.03 -9.82 8.44
CA TYR A 113 -16.54 -10.60 9.57
C TYR A 113 -15.69 -9.75 10.52
N TYR A 114 -14.69 -9.02 9.99
CA TYR A 114 -13.83 -8.17 10.81
C TYR A 114 -14.61 -7.08 11.52
N SER A 115 -15.49 -6.38 10.80
CA SER A 115 -16.28 -5.29 11.36
C SER A 115 -17.20 -5.79 12.48
N LEU A 116 -17.88 -6.91 12.24
CA LEU A 116 -18.89 -7.48 13.13
C LEU A 116 -18.27 -8.09 14.40
N LEU A 117 -17.19 -8.88 14.26
CA LEU A 117 -16.53 -9.48 15.42
C LEU A 117 -15.71 -8.48 16.23
N ARG A 118 -15.23 -7.39 15.62
CA ARG A 118 -14.55 -6.32 16.37
C ARG A 118 -15.47 -5.69 17.41
N ASP A 119 -16.75 -5.51 17.07
CA ASP A 119 -17.71 -4.94 18.01
C ASP A 119 -18.04 -5.92 19.15
N LEU A 120 -18.07 -7.23 18.88
CA LEU A 120 -18.15 -8.26 19.93
C LEU A 120 -16.91 -8.29 20.83
N ALA A 121 -15.71 -8.22 20.26
CA ALA A 121 -14.45 -8.21 21.02
C ALA A 121 -14.33 -6.99 21.95
N LYS A 122 -14.90 -5.84 21.55
CA LYS A 122 -14.99 -4.65 22.41
C LYS A 122 -15.95 -4.84 23.57
N GLY A 123 -17.14 -5.39 23.31
CA GLY A 123 -18.15 -5.65 24.35
C GLY A 123 -17.65 -6.62 25.42
N ALA A 124 -16.80 -7.57 25.04
CA ALA A 124 -16.24 -8.59 25.93
C ALA A 124 -15.26 -8.05 26.99
N LYS A 125 -14.73 -6.83 26.87
CA LYS A 125 -13.80 -6.23 27.86
C LYS A 125 -14.41 -6.02 29.24
N HIS A 126 -15.73 -5.97 29.34
CA HIS A 126 -16.44 -5.78 30.61
C HIS A 126 -16.79 -7.11 31.32
N SER A 127 -16.49 -8.26 30.72
CA SER A 127 -16.71 -9.60 31.26
C SER A 127 -15.52 -10.51 30.91
N SER A 128 -14.43 -10.42 31.69
CA SER A 128 -13.14 -11.04 31.33
C SER A 128 -13.11 -12.57 31.43
N GLU A 129 -14.06 -13.21 32.14
CA GLU A 129 -14.06 -14.68 32.32
C GLU A 129 -14.86 -15.43 31.25
N GLU A 130 -15.73 -14.76 30.48
CA GLU A 130 -16.61 -15.39 29.47
C GLU A 130 -16.20 -15.09 28.01
N ALA A 131 -15.15 -14.31 27.80
CA ALA A 131 -14.73 -13.86 26.48
C ALA A 131 -14.01 -14.98 25.69
N LEU A 132 -14.59 -15.41 24.56
CA LEU A 132 -14.02 -16.44 23.69
C LEU A 132 -12.74 -16.00 22.97
N PHE A 133 -12.66 -14.73 22.60
CA PHE A 133 -11.53 -14.16 21.88
C PHE A 133 -11.41 -12.66 22.20
N ASN A 134 -10.21 -12.12 21.98
CA ASN A 134 -9.94 -10.69 22.09
C ASN A 134 -9.65 -10.07 20.71
N GLU A 135 -9.36 -8.77 20.67
CA GLU A 135 -9.06 -8.08 19.40
C GLU A 135 -7.77 -8.60 18.73
N ASP A 136 -6.75 -8.97 19.51
CA ASP A 136 -5.50 -9.52 18.96
C ASP A 136 -5.75 -10.89 18.29
N ASP A 137 -6.61 -11.71 18.88
CA ASP A 137 -7.05 -12.99 18.30
C ASP A 137 -7.83 -12.76 16.98
N LEU A 138 -8.65 -11.70 16.92
CA LEU A 138 -9.37 -11.31 15.70
C LEU A 138 -8.41 -10.78 14.62
N GLU A 139 -7.45 -9.91 14.96
CA GLU A 139 -6.46 -9.40 14.00
C GLU A 139 -5.62 -10.55 13.43
N ALA A 140 -5.15 -11.47 14.28
CA ALA A 140 -4.43 -12.66 13.84
C ALA A 140 -5.28 -13.60 12.97
N SER A 141 -6.60 -13.67 13.20
CA SER A 141 -7.51 -14.44 12.33
C SER A 141 -7.55 -13.89 10.91
N MET A 142 -7.51 -12.56 10.75
CA MET A 142 -7.58 -11.90 9.44
C MET A 142 -6.38 -12.19 8.54
N GLU A 143 -5.20 -12.38 9.13
CA GLU A 143 -3.97 -12.74 8.42
C GLU A 143 -4.03 -14.18 7.89
N ARG A 144 -4.72 -15.07 8.60
CA ARG A 144 -4.86 -16.48 8.23
C ARG A 144 -6.00 -16.78 7.26
N ILE A 145 -7.04 -15.93 7.22
CA ILE A 145 -8.18 -16.13 6.33
C ILE A 145 -7.80 -15.78 4.90
N GLU A 146 -7.89 -16.75 4.02
CA GLU A 146 -7.74 -16.59 2.58
C GLU A 146 -9.09 -16.24 1.94
N VAL A 147 -9.03 -15.54 0.81
CA VAL A 147 -10.21 -15.12 0.06
C VAL A 147 -10.35 -15.95 -1.21
N VAL A 148 -11.59 -16.29 -1.57
CA VAL A 148 -11.92 -17.00 -2.80
C VAL A 148 -13.04 -16.28 -3.53
N ASP A 149 -12.92 -16.19 -4.85
CA ASP A 149 -13.94 -15.59 -5.72
C ASP A 149 -15.03 -16.60 -6.06
N PHE A 150 -16.25 -16.09 -6.29
CA PHE A 150 -17.34 -16.92 -6.80
C PHE A 150 -16.96 -17.59 -8.12
N TYR A 151 -17.36 -18.85 -8.28
CA TYR A 151 -17.10 -19.71 -9.43
C TYR A 151 -15.63 -20.05 -9.69
N GLN A 152 -14.72 -19.57 -8.84
CA GLN A 152 -13.32 -19.96 -8.90
C GLN A 152 -13.14 -21.33 -8.26
N THR A 153 -12.71 -22.33 -9.04
CA THR A 153 -12.28 -23.60 -8.49
C THR A 153 -10.84 -23.47 -7.98
N ILE A 154 -10.66 -23.65 -6.68
CA ILE A 154 -9.34 -23.71 -6.04
C ILE A 154 -9.01 -25.17 -5.70
N GLU A 155 -7.73 -25.51 -5.77
CA GLU A 155 -7.23 -26.83 -5.35
C GLU A 155 -6.48 -26.72 -4.03
N VAL A 156 -6.94 -27.45 -3.01
CA VAL A 156 -6.37 -27.42 -1.67
C VAL A 156 -6.29 -28.82 -1.12
N ALA A 157 -5.07 -29.24 -0.75
CA ALA A 157 -4.80 -30.58 -0.23
C ALA A 157 -5.36 -31.72 -1.13
N GLY A 158 -5.39 -31.55 -2.45
CA GLY A 158 -5.94 -32.52 -3.40
C GLY A 158 -7.47 -32.53 -3.53
N MET A 159 -8.14 -31.52 -2.97
CA MET A 159 -9.58 -31.30 -3.09
C MET A 159 -9.86 -30.11 -4.01
N GLN A 160 -10.88 -30.20 -4.87
CA GLN A 160 -11.36 -29.06 -5.64
C GLN A 160 -12.51 -28.38 -4.89
N ILE A 161 -12.43 -27.08 -4.69
CA ILE A 161 -13.43 -26.31 -3.94
C ILE A 161 -13.91 -25.17 -4.83
N THR A 162 -15.22 -25.10 -5.04
CA THR A 162 -15.85 -24.05 -5.87
C THR A 162 -17.00 -23.39 -5.10
N PRO A 163 -16.92 -22.09 -4.79
CA PRO A 163 -18.01 -21.35 -4.17
C PRO A 163 -19.03 -20.86 -5.21
N TYR A 164 -20.31 -21.00 -4.89
CA TYR A 164 -21.45 -20.47 -5.64
C TYR A 164 -22.22 -19.48 -4.77
N ARG A 165 -22.99 -18.55 -5.35
CA ARG A 165 -23.73 -17.58 -4.53
C ARG A 165 -24.87 -18.28 -3.79
N ALA A 166 -25.03 -17.96 -2.50
CA ALA A 166 -26.14 -18.46 -1.68
C ALA A 166 -27.33 -17.47 -1.61
N GLY A 167 -27.17 -16.23 -2.09
CA GLY A 167 -28.14 -15.18 -1.80
C GLY A 167 -28.08 -14.83 -0.30
N HIS A 168 -29.21 -14.78 0.40
CA HIS A 168 -29.32 -14.60 1.87
C HIS A 168 -28.72 -13.29 2.43
N VAL A 169 -27.40 -13.16 2.42
CA VAL A 169 -26.63 -11.97 2.81
C VAL A 169 -25.46 -11.71 1.86
N LEU A 170 -24.93 -10.49 1.88
CA LEU A 170 -23.84 -10.10 0.99
C LEU A 170 -22.59 -11.00 1.17
N GLY A 171 -22.17 -11.65 0.08
CA GLY A 171 -21.00 -12.53 0.09
C GLY A 171 -21.27 -13.97 0.54
N ALA A 172 -22.52 -14.34 0.88
CA ALA A 172 -22.82 -15.71 1.27
C ALA A 172 -22.55 -16.70 0.12
N ALA A 173 -21.89 -17.80 0.46
CA ALA A 173 -21.46 -18.83 -0.48
C ALA A 173 -21.95 -20.23 -0.12
N MET A 174 -22.38 -20.97 -1.14
CA MET A 174 -22.51 -22.43 -1.09
C MET A 174 -21.20 -23.03 -1.61
N PHE A 175 -20.58 -23.95 -0.87
CA PHE A 175 -19.32 -24.56 -1.29
C PHE A 175 -19.55 -25.95 -1.87
N MET A 176 -19.17 -26.13 -3.14
CA MET A 176 -19.02 -27.45 -3.75
C MET A 176 -17.60 -27.94 -3.50
N VAL A 177 -17.46 -29.08 -2.83
CA VAL A 177 -16.19 -29.75 -2.58
C VAL A 177 -16.16 -31.07 -3.35
N GLU A 178 -15.13 -31.27 -4.17
CA GLU A 178 -14.86 -32.51 -4.88
C GLU A 178 -13.58 -33.18 -4.37
N VAL A 179 -13.69 -34.43 -3.94
CA VAL A 179 -12.58 -35.27 -3.46
C VAL A 179 -12.65 -36.62 -4.16
N ALA A 180 -11.64 -36.94 -4.96
CA ALA A 180 -11.58 -38.18 -5.75
C ALA A 180 -12.89 -38.52 -6.50
N GLY A 181 -13.51 -37.51 -7.11
CA GLY A 181 -14.76 -37.62 -7.88
C GLY A 181 -16.05 -37.60 -7.05
N LEU A 182 -16.00 -37.70 -5.72
CA LEU A 182 -17.15 -37.50 -4.85
C LEU A 182 -17.39 -36.01 -4.64
N ARG A 183 -18.65 -35.55 -4.79
CA ARG A 183 -19.04 -34.14 -4.75
C ARG A 183 -20.01 -33.89 -3.60
N CYS A 184 -19.61 -33.04 -2.66
CA CYS A 184 -20.44 -32.59 -1.55
C CYS A 184 -20.71 -31.10 -1.69
N LEU A 185 -21.99 -30.71 -1.74
CA LEU A 185 -22.42 -29.32 -1.69
C LEU A 185 -22.88 -28.99 -0.28
N TYR A 186 -22.25 -28.00 0.35
CA TYR A 186 -22.76 -27.39 1.58
C TYR A 186 -23.36 -26.03 1.26
N THR A 187 -24.62 -25.82 1.61
CA THR A 187 -25.33 -24.59 1.24
C THR A 187 -25.04 -23.42 2.17
N GLY A 188 -24.66 -23.68 3.42
CA GLY A 188 -24.89 -22.71 4.49
C GLY A 188 -26.37 -22.29 4.53
N ASP A 189 -26.61 -21.04 4.88
CA ASP A 189 -27.93 -20.42 4.71
C ASP A 189 -28.08 -19.85 3.30
N TYR A 190 -29.22 -20.10 2.66
CA TYR A 190 -29.43 -19.69 1.27
C TYR A 190 -30.86 -19.21 0.99
N SER A 191 -31.00 -18.26 0.06
CA SER A 191 -32.30 -17.80 -0.44
C SER A 191 -32.41 -18.01 -1.93
N ARG A 192 -33.47 -18.72 -2.34
CA ARG A 192 -33.78 -18.97 -3.76
C ARG A 192 -34.56 -17.86 -4.45
N LEU A 193 -34.90 -16.80 -3.72
CA LEU A 193 -35.58 -15.62 -4.26
C LEU A 193 -34.63 -14.42 -4.21
N PRO A 194 -34.55 -13.63 -5.29
CA PRO A 194 -33.77 -12.41 -5.27
C PRO A 194 -34.46 -11.33 -4.42
N ASP A 195 -33.64 -10.58 -3.70
CA ASP A 195 -34.02 -9.36 -2.98
C ASP A 195 -33.68 -8.13 -3.84
N ARG A 196 -33.89 -6.90 -3.36
CA ARG A 196 -33.53 -5.69 -4.14
C ARG A 196 -32.03 -5.60 -4.42
N HIS A 197 -31.21 -6.03 -3.46
CA HIS A 197 -29.76 -5.88 -3.51
C HIS A 197 -28.98 -7.19 -3.62
N LEU A 198 -29.65 -8.35 -3.54
CA LEU A 198 -29.01 -9.67 -3.58
C LEU A 198 -29.63 -10.58 -4.65
N PRO A 199 -28.80 -11.30 -5.43
CA PRO A 199 -29.30 -12.33 -6.33
C PRO A 199 -29.83 -13.53 -5.55
N ALA A 200 -30.62 -14.37 -6.23
CA ALA A 200 -30.97 -15.69 -5.72
C ALA A 200 -29.73 -16.60 -5.67
N ALA A 201 -29.83 -17.65 -4.85
CA ALA A 201 -28.87 -18.74 -4.82
C ALA A 201 -28.74 -19.41 -6.19
N ASP A 202 -27.50 -19.71 -6.57
CA ASP A 202 -27.19 -20.40 -7.82
C ASP A 202 -27.64 -21.87 -7.76
N ILE A 203 -27.84 -22.46 -8.93
CA ILE A 203 -27.87 -23.92 -9.07
C ILE A 203 -26.53 -24.32 -9.67
N PRO A 204 -25.68 -25.09 -8.95
CA PRO A 204 -24.42 -25.56 -9.51
C PRO A 204 -24.66 -26.33 -10.82
N PRO A 205 -23.82 -26.12 -11.86
CA PRO A 205 -24.00 -26.75 -13.17
C PRO A 205 -23.77 -28.25 -13.15
N VAL A 206 -23.05 -28.75 -12.14
CA VAL A 206 -22.77 -30.18 -11.94
C VAL A 206 -23.53 -30.65 -10.70
N ALA A 207 -24.22 -31.79 -10.83
CA ALA A 207 -24.98 -32.37 -9.74
C ALA A 207 -24.05 -32.84 -8.60
N PRO A 208 -24.29 -32.42 -7.35
CA PRO A 208 -23.64 -33.00 -6.18
C PRO A 208 -24.14 -34.42 -5.92
N HIS A 209 -23.29 -35.25 -5.32
CA HIS A 209 -23.67 -36.57 -4.83
C HIS A 209 -24.25 -36.46 -3.41
N ILE A 210 -23.73 -35.53 -2.61
CA ILE A 210 -24.16 -35.24 -1.24
C ILE A 210 -24.55 -33.77 -1.17
N VAL A 211 -25.70 -33.48 -0.56
CA VAL A 211 -26.11 -32.11 -0.24
C VAL A 211 -26.33 -31.99 1.25
N ILE A 212 -25.59 -31.09 1.88
CA ILE A 212 -25.80 -30.67 3.26
C ILE A 212 -26.49 -29.31 3.18
N VAL A 213 -27.77 -29.28 3.58
CA VAL A 213 -28.68 -28.14 3.39
C VAL A 213 -29.28 -27.66 4.70
N GLU A 214 -29.46 -26.35 4.84
CA GLU A 214 -30.17 -25.77 5.98
C GLU A 214 -31.66 -26.15 5.99
N SER A 215 -32.27 -26.11 7.17
CA SER A 215 -33.67 -26.50 7.37
C SER A 215 -34.49 -25.46 8.13
N THR A 216 -34.04 -24.20 8.20
CA THR A 216 -34.60 -23.15 9.08
C THR A 216 -36.10 -22.93 8.83
N TYR A 217 -36.49 -22.89 7.56
CA TYR A 217 -37.88 -22.71 7.15
C TYR A 217 -38.43 -23.89 6.33
N GLY A 218 -37.81 -25.08 6.44
CA GLY A 218 -38.12 -26.23 5.56
C GLY A 218 -39.58 -26.68 5.54
N THR A 219 -40.34 -26.44 6.62
CA THR A 219 -41.77 -26.75 6.73
C THR A 219 -42.68 -25.54 6.54
N SER A 220 -42.12 -24.33 6.43
CA SER A 220 -42.85 -23.07 6.31
C SER A 220 -43.02 -22.66 4.86
N ARG A 221 -44.17 -22.05 4.53
CA ARG A 221 -44.40 -21.44 3.21
C ARG A 221 -44.36 -19.93 3.35
N HIS A 222 -43.40 -19.30 2.69
CA HIS A 222 -43.36 -17.86 2.65
C HIS A 222 -44.44 -17.29 1.73
N LEU A 223 -45.10 -16.22 2.17
CA LEU A 223 -45.94 -15.41 1.29
C LEU A 223 -45.09 -14.81 0.16
N PRO A 224 -45.69 -14.51 -1.02
CA PRO A 224 -45.01 -13.77 -2.08
C PRO A 224 -44.38 -12.47 -1.56
N ARG A 225 -43.19 -12.11 -2.08
CA ARG A 225 -42.41 -10.95 -1.61
C ARG A 225 -43.26 -9.67 -1.52
N GLN A 226 -43.99 -9.35 -2.60
CA GLN A 226 -44.87 -8.18 -2.67
C GLN A 226 -45.91 -8.14 -1.53
N GLN A 227 -46.48 -9.30 -1.16
CA GLN A 227 -47.47 -9.36 -0.08
C GLN A 227 -46.82 -9.16 1.30
N ARG A 228 -45.62 -9.70 1.52
CA ARG A 228 -44.87 -9.49 2.78
C ARG A 228 -44.48 -8.04 2.97
N GLU A 229 -43.98 -7.41 1.91
CA GLU A 229 -43.62 -5.99 1.90
C GLU A 229 -44.84 -5.13 2.17
N GLN A 230 -45.95 -5.37 1.47
CA GLN A 230 -47.18 -4.62 1.70
C GLN A 230 -47.68 -4.75 3.14
N LEU A 231 -47.66 -5.96 3.71
CA LEU A 231 -48.07 -6.18 5.10
C LEU A 231 -47.20 -5.38 6.10
N LEU A 232 -45.89 -5.35 5.87
CA LEU A 232 -44.96 -4.58 6.70
C LEU A 232 -45.22 -3.08 6.55
N LEU A 233 -45.37 -2.58 5.32
CA LEU A 233 -45.63 -1.17 5.02
C LEU A 233 -46.98 -0.71 5.60
N ASP A 234 -48.03 -1.53 5.50
CA ASP A 234 -49.33 -1.26 6.10
C ASP A 234 -49.22 -1.18 7.63
N THR A 235 -48.44 -2.07 8.24
CA THR A 235 -48.19 -2.05 9.69
C THR A 235 -47.48 -0.76 10.11
N ILE A 236 -46.48 -0.32 9.35
CA ILE A 236 -45.75 0.93 9.58
C ILE A 236 -46.69 2.13 9.41
N ARG A 237 -47.44 2.21 8.32
CA ARG A 237 -48.40 3.31 8.07
C ARG A 237 -49.47 3.40 9.14
N ASN A 238 -50.01 2.27 9.57
CA ASN A 238 -51.02 2.23 10.64
C ASN A 238 -50.48 2.72 11.98
N ALA A 239 -49.19 2.49 12.27
CA ALA A 239 -48.56 3.04 13.46
C ALA A 239 -48.33 4.55 13.35
N LEU A 240 -47.85 5.01 12.18
CA LEU A 240 -47.57 6.43 11.92
C LEU A 240 -48.84 7.29 11.85
N SER A 241 -49.92 6.79 11.25
CA SER A 241 -51.19 7.52 11.12
C SER A 241 -51.85 7.83 12.47
N ARG A 242 -51.51 7.08 13.52
CA ARG A 242 -51.94 7.31 14.91
C ARG A 242 -50.97 8.20 15.71
N GLY A 243 -49.96 8.80 15.05
CA GLY A 243 -48.91 9.57 15.71
C GLY A 243 -47.90 8.73 16.51
N GLY A 244 -47.85 7.42 16.26
CA GLY A 244 -46.94 6.49 16.92
C GLY A 244 -45.51 6.54 16.35
N ARG A 245 -44.59 5.86 17.02
CA ARG A 245 -43.21 5.66 16.57
C ARG A 245 -43.01 4.18 16.24
N VAL A 246 -42.25 3.89 15.18
CA VAL A 246 -41.91 2.53 14.77
C VAL A 246 -40.48 2.22 15.17
N LEU A 247 -40.28 1.14 15.94
CA LEU A 247 -38.98 0.60 16.29
C LEU A 247 -38.81 -0.75 15.61
N MET A 248 -37.74 -0.90 14.82
CA MET A 248 -37.39 -2.15 14.13
C MET A 248 -36.01 -2.63 14.58
N PRO A 249 -35.93 -3.54 15.56
CA PRO A 249 -34.66 -4.12 15.97
C PRO A 249 -34.16 -5.07 14.89
N VAL A 250 -33.11 -4.68 14.18
CA VAL A 250 -32.47 -5.47 13.13
C VAL A 250 -30.96 -5.40 13.27
N VAL A 251 -30.27 -6.47 12.89
CA VAL A 251 -28.80 -6.49 12.85
C VAL A 251 -28.34 -5.46 11.82
N ALA A 252 -27.29 -4.69 12.15
CA ALA A 252 -26.84 -3.56 11.34
C ALA A 252 -26.40 -3.93 9.91
N LEU A 253 -25.97 -5.17 9.69
CA LEU A 253 -25.52 -5.69 8.41
C LEU A 253 -26.33 -6.97 8.06
N GLY A 254 -26.83 -7.05 6.83
CA GLY A 254 -27.67 -8.13 6.32
C GLY A 254 -29.07 -7.63 5.93
N ARG A 255 -30.11 -8.06 6.65
CA ARG A 255 -31.51 -7.74 6.31
C ARG A 255 -31.86 -6.25 6.47
N ALA A 256 -31.11 -5.49 7.28
CA ALA A 256 -31.32 -4.05 7.46
C ALA A 256 -31.20 -3.28 6.14
N GLN A 257 -30.24 -3.64 5.28
CA GLN A 257 -30.06 -2.98 3.98
C GLN A 257 -31.28 -3.16 3.07
N GLU A 258 -31.90 -4.34 3.06
CA GLU A 258 -33.14 -4.58 2.30
C GLU A 258 -34.31 -3.74 2.81
N LEU A 259 -34.45 -3.63 4.13
CA LEU A 259 -35.49 -2.81 4.74
C LEU A 259 -35.31 -1.33 4.43
N LEU A 260 -34.07 -0.82 4.47
CA LEU A 260 -33.77 0.57 4.14
C LEU A 260 -34.11 0.89 2.68
N LEU A 261 -33.71 0.03 1.73
CA LEU A 261 -34.05 0.21 0.32
C LEU A 261 -35.57 0.19 0.09
N MET A 262 -36.27 -0.76 0.70
CA MET A 262 -37.73 -0.85 0.62
C MET A 262 -38.42 0.41 1.18
N LEU A 263 -37.96 0.90 2.33
CA LEU A 263 -38.55 2.09 2.97
C LEU A 263 -38.23 3.37 2.21
N ASP A 264 -37.01 3.51 1.67
CA ASP A 264 -36.60 4.66 0.86
C ASP A 264 -37.44 4.76 -0.42
N GLU A 265 -37.56 3.66 -1.17
CA GLU A 265 -38.45 3.56 -2.34
C GLU A 265 -39.90 3.94 -1.98
N TYR A 266 -40.40 3.46 -0.84
CA TYR A 266 -41.76 3.73 -0.40
C TYR A 266 -41.96 5.19 0.03
N TRP A 267 -41.00 5.77 0.75
CA TRP A 267 -41.05 7.15 1.23
C TRP A 267 -41.01 8.14 0.08
N GLU A 268 -40.16 7.91 -0.92
CA GLU A 268 -40.11 8.76 -2.11
C GLU A 268 -41.42 8.68 -2.92
N ALA A 269 -42.01 7.48 -3.05
CA ALA A 269 -43.30 7.32 -3.71
C ALA A 269 -44.47 8.00 -2.96
N HIS A 270 -44.37 8.19 -1.64
CA HIS A 270 -45.43 8.75 -0.79
C HIS A 270 -45.02 10.06 -0.11
N LYS A 271 -44.15 10.84 -0.77
CA LYS A 271 -43.54 12.05 -0.20
C LYS A 271 -44.55 13.09 0.31
N SER A 272 -45.73 13.17 -0.31
CA SER A 272 -46.83 14.06 0.13
C SER A 272 -47.40 13.70 1.51
N GLU A 273 -47.42 12.40 1.85
CA GLU A 273 -47.98 11.89 3.11
C GLU A 273 -46.89 11.68 4.18
N LEU A 274 -45.71 11.20 3.75
CA LEU A 274 -44.65 10.73 4.65
C LEU A 274 -43.42 11.64 4.71
N GLY A 275 -43.33 12.67 3.84
CA GLY A 275 -42.13 13.51 3.72
C GLY A 275 -41.74 14.28 4.97
N GLY A 276 -42.67 14.49 5.92
CA GLY A 276 -42.39 15.09 7.22
C GLY A 276 -41.92 14.10 8.30
N ILE A 277 -41.92 12.79 8.01
CA ILE A 277 -41.60 11.74 8.98
C ILE A 277 -40.19 11.19 8.69
N PRO A 278 -39.20 11.45 9.56
CA PRO A 278 -37.84 10.98 9.35
C PRO A 278 -37.69 9.48 9.64
N ILE A 279 -36.81 8.81 8.89
CA ILE A 279 -36.31 7.45 9.18
C ILE A 279 -34.90 7.59 9.73
N TYR A 280 -34.65 7.00 10.90
CA TYR A 280 -33.34 7.00 11.54
C TYR A 280 -32.74 5.59 11.53
N GLN A 281 -31.55 5.45 10.95
CA GLN A 281 -30.69 4.30 11.19
C GLN A 281 -29.74 4.63 12.35
N ILE A 282 -29.98 4.03 13.52
CA ILE A 282 -29.17 4.28 14.71
C ILE A 282 -28.00 3.30 14.70
N GLU A 283 -26.83 3.75 14.25
CA GLU A 283 -25.57 3.01 14.36
C GLU A 283 -24.75 3.52 15.55
N HIS A 284 -24.27 2.62 16.41
CA HIS A 284 -23.29 2.98 17.43
C HIS A 284 -21.89 3.08 16.79
N LYS A 285 -21.50 4.25 16.32
CA LYS A 285 -20.11 4.52 15.92
C LYS A 285 -19.35 5.01 17.15
N PRO A 286 -18.36 4.27 17.67
CA PRO A 286 -17.52 4.79 18.74
C PRO A 286 -16.70 5.96 18.20
N ASP A 287 -16.77 7.12 18.87
CA ASP A 287 -15.98 8.30 18.54
C ASP A 287 -14.49 7.95 18.51
N ARG A 288 -13.84 8.23 17.38
CA ARG A 288 -12.38 8.12 17.27
C ARG A 288 -11.76 9.36 17.91
N SER A 289 -11.42 9.24 19.19
CA SER A 289 -10.68 10.28 19.91
C SER A 289 -9.17 10.07 19.79
N VAL A 290 -8.44 11.16 19.54
CA VAL A 290 -6.97 11.20 19.54
C VAL A 290 -6.53 12.09 20.70
N ARG A 291 -5.65 11.58 21.57
CA ARG A 291 -5.09 12.35 22.69
C ARG A 291 -3.85 13.10 22.23
N LEU A 292 -3.81 14.41 22.48
CA LEU A 292 -2.58 15.20 22.36
C LEU A 292 -1.71 14.94 23.59
N GLN A 293 -0.44 14.66 23.38
CA GLN A 293 0.48 14.35 24.47
C GLN A 293 1.85 14.97 24.20
N GLY A 294 2.59 15.24 25.28
CA GLY A 294 3.81 16.05 25.21
C GLY A 294 3.49 17.51 24.92
N ARG A 295 4.36 18.18 24.15
CA ARG A 295 4.30 19.62 23.89
C ARG A 295 3.05 20.03 23.09
N LEU A 296 2.55 19.14 22.23
CA LEU A 296 1.28 19.36 21.51
C LEU A 296 0.08 19.44 22.45
N GLY A 297 0.19 18.90 23.67
CA GLY A 297 -0.84 18.96 24.71
C GLY A 297 -0.68 20.07 25.74
N GLU A 298 0.40 20.86 25.69
CA GLU A 298 0.66 21.94 26.66
C GLU A 298 -0.36 23.09 26.57
N LYS A 299 -0.84 23.37 25.36
CA LYS A 299 -1.89 24.35 25.12
C LYS A 299 -3.03 23.67 24.37
N PRO A 300 -4.27 23.75 24.88
CA PRO A 300 -5.40 23.20 24.15
C PRO A 300 -5.53 23.91 22.79
N PRO A 301 -5.70 23.15 21.68
CA PRO A 301 -5.88 23.75 20.37
C PRO A 301 -7.20 24.51 20.33
N ARG A 302 -7.21 25.61 19.57
CA ARG A 302 -8.46 26.32 19.26
C ARG A 302 -9.22 25.56 18.19
N GLU A 303 -10.54 25.70 18.18
CA GLU A 303 -11.38 25.14 17.12
C GLU A 303 -10.92 25.65 15.75
N GLY A 304 -10.73 24.74 14.79
CA GLY A 304 -10.17 25.03 13.46
C GLY A 304 -8.64 25.17 13.39
N ALA A 305 -7.91 25.05 14.51
CA ALA A 305 -6.45 25.07 14.48
C ALA A 305 -5.88 23.79 13.87
N VAL A 306 -4.91 23.95 12.95
CA VAL A 306 -4.19 22.82 12.37
C VAL A 306 -3.17 22.31 13.38
N VAL A 307 -3.32 21.05 13.79
CA VAL A 307 -2.35 20.36 14.65
C VAL A 307 -1.55 19.37 13.82
N ARG A 308 -0.22 19.47 13.85
CA ARG A 308 0.69 18.59 13.13
C ARG A 308 1.53 17.80 14.12
N GLY A 309 1.64 16.50 13.90
CA GLY A 309 2.41 15.60 14.76
C GLY A 309 2.48 14.21 14.17
N VAL A 310 3.15 13.32 14.89
CA VAL A 310 3.24 11.89 14.56
C VAL A 310 2.15 11.17 15.34
N LEU A 311 1.24 10.52 14.61
CA LEU A 311 0.19 9.72 15.20
C LEU A 311 0.77 8.36 15.59
N VAL A 312 0.80 8.07 16.89
CA VAL A 312 1.29 6.82 17.46
C VAL A 312 0.09 6.00 17.96
N ARG A 313 0.03 4.76 17.50
CA ARG A 313 -0.92 3.74 17.97
C ARG A 313 -0.10 2.62 18.62
N GLN A 314 -0.33 2.38 19.91
CA GLN A 314 0.27 1.22 20.56
C GLN A 314 -0.46 -0.06 20.17
N ALA A 315 0.28 -1.11 19.82
CA ALA A 315 -0.28 -2.44 19.61
C ALA A 315 -0.99 -2.89 20.91
N GLY A 316 -2.25 -3.31 20.80
CA GLY A 316 -3.10 -3.69 21.95
C GLY A 316 -3.76 -2.55 22.74
N GLY A 317 -3.54 -1.28 22.36
CA GLY A 317 -4.10 -0.10 23.05
C GLY A 317 -5.15 0.67 22.25
N PHE A 318 -6.20 1.16 22.93
CA PHE A 318 -7.30 1.96 22.33
C PHE A 318 -6.97 3.44 22.13
N GLY A 319 -5.88 3.92 22.72
CA GLY A 319 -5.50 5.32 22.63
C GLY A 319 -4.68 5.59 21.39
N GLN A 320 -5.22 6.38 20.46
CA GLN A 320 -4.40 7.08 19.48
C GLN A 320 -3.80 8.31 20.16
N GLN A 321 -2.50 8.49 20.03
CA GLN A 321 -1.79 9.65 20.59
C GLN A 321 -1.14 10.42 19.46
N LEU A 322 -1.31 11.75 19.45
CA LEU A 322 -0.60 12.62 18.53
C LEU A 322 0.52 13.31 19.31
N LEU A 323 1.76 13.04 18.90
CA LEU A 323 2.98 13.49 19.56
C LEU A 323 3.76 14.44 18.65
N HIS A 324 4.47 15.40 19.24
CA HIS A 324 5.52 16.10 18.48
C HIS A 324 6.64 15.10 18.17
N PRO A 325 7.31 15.17 17.00
CA PRO A 325 8.44 14.28 16.70
C PRO A 325 9.45 14.22 17.86
N ASP A 326 9.80 15.36 18.47
CA ASP A 326 10.75 15.45 19.60
C ASP A 326 10.33 14.69 20.85
N ASP A 327 9.04 14.49 21.05
CA ASP A 327 8.51 13.82 22.23
C ASP A 327 8.37 12.30 22.00
N LEU A 328 8.63 11.81 20.79
CA LEU A 328 8.56 10.38 20.46
C LEU A 328 9.39 9.50 21.41
N PRO A 329 10.66 9.80 21.75
CA PRO A 329 11.44 8.96 22.65
C PRO A 329 10.92 8.96 24.10
N ALA A 330 10.21 10.02 24.50
CA ALA A 330 9.68 10.15 25.86
C ALA A 330 8.37 9.37 26.06
N TYR A 331 7.57 9.23 25.01
CA TYR A 331 6.22 8.63 25.08
C TYR A 331 6.04 7.36 24.22
N SER A 332 7.06 6.96 23.47
CA SER A 332 7.03 5.75 22.63
C SER A 332 8.37 5.02 22.65
N ARG A 333 8.39 3.79 22.13
CA ARG A 333 9.63 3.04 21.90
C ARG A 333 10.36 3.46 20.62
N LEU A 334 9.86 4.48 19.92
CA LEU A 334 10.44 4.95 18.67
C LEU A 334 11.58 5.92 19.00
N LEU A 335 12.77 5.56 18.52
CA LEU A 335 13.94 6.43 18.55
C LEU A 335 14.01 7.23 17.27
N LYS A 336 14.54 8.46 17.37
CA LYS A 336 14.87 9.26 16.18
C LYS A 336 16.19 8.79 15.62
N GLY A 337 16.20 8.46 14.33
CA GLY A 337 17.42 8.35 13.54
C GLY A 337 17.52 9.51 12.57
N ARG A 338 18.74 10.01 12.35
CA ARG A 338 19.10 10.79 11.17
C ARG A 338 20.00 9.90 10.31
N VAL A 339 19.79 9.93 9.00
CA VAL A 339 20.66 9.25 8.05
C VAL A 339 21.54 10.34 7.45
N SER A 340 22.84 10.30 7.71
CA SER A 340 23.80 11.08 6.93
C SER A 340 24.27 10.25 5.75
N GLN A 341 24.42 10.90 4.60
CA GLN A 341 24.89 10.27 3.38
C GLN A 341 26.16 10.98 2.90
N ARG A 342 27.04 10.20 2.29
CA ARG A 342 28.32 10.66 1.76
C ARG A 342 28.56 10.02 0.40
N GLN A 343 28.92 10.83 -0.59
CA GLN A 343 29.26 10.38 -1.94
C GLN A 343 30.63 10.94 -2.33
N ALA A 344 31.50 10.10 -2.86
CA ALA A 344 32.78 10.53 -3.44
C ALA A 344 32.70 10.46 -4.97
N LEU A 345 33.25 11.47 -5.64
CA LEU A 345 33.36 11.58 -7.09
C LEU A 345 34.82 11.85 -7.44
N SER A 346 35.41 11.02 -8.30
CA SER A 346 36.75 11.31 -8.84
C SER A 346 36.67 12.47 -9.81
N VAL A 347 37.63 13.38 -9.73
CA VAL A 347 37.69 14.60 -10.56
C VAL A 347 39.13 14.82 -11.03
N ASP A 348 39.31 15.26 -12.26
CA ASP A 348 40.62 15.62 -12.86
C ASP A 348 40.78 17.14 -13.04
N VAL A 349 39.78 17.92 -12.65
CA VAL A 349 39.76 19.38 -12.72
C VAL A 349 40.07 20.02 -11.35
N PRO A 350 40.74 21.18 -11.31
CA PRO A 350 41.06 21.85 -10.06
C PRO A 350 39.80 22.36 -9.35
N PHE A 351 39.86 22.48 -8.02
CA PHE A 351 38.74 22.93 -7.19
C PHE A 351 38.13 24.28 -7.63
N SER A 352 38.93 25.19 -8.19
CA SER A 352 38.45 26.48 -8.69
C SER A 352 37.40 26.35 -9.80
N VAL A 353 37.49 25.31 -10.65
CA VAL A 353 36.52 25.03 -11.73
C VAL A 353 35.23 24.49 -11.14
N ILE A 354 35.34 23.57 -10.18
CA ILE A 354 34.20 22.95 -9.50
C ILE A 354 33.42 23.99 -8.70
N ARG A 355 34.13 24.82 -7.93
CA ARG A 355 33.56 25.92 -7.17
C ARG A 355 32.80 26.88 -8.08
N LEU A 356 33.41 27.26 -9.20
CA LEU A 356 32.80 28.17 -10.16
C LEU A 356 31.52 27.60 -10.77
N ALA A 357 31.52 26.33 -11.16
CA ALA A 357 30.32 25.66 -11.67
C ALA A 357 29.18 25.64 -10.64
N LEU A 358 29.51 25.40 -9.36
CA LEU A 358 28.54 25.46 -8.26
C LEU A 358 28.01 26.88 -8.03
N GLU A 359 28.87 27.89 -8.03
CA GLU A 359 28.48 29.31 -7.86
C GLU A 359 27.60 29.83 -9.00
N VAL A 360 27.76 29.30 -10.22
CA VAL A 360 26.90 29.64 -11.37
C VAL A 360 25.51 29.01 -11.24
N MET A 361 25.44 27.78 -10.70
CA MET A 361 24.20 26.99 -10.68
C MET A 361 23.36 27.16 -9.41
N PHE A 362 23.98 27.52 -8.28
CA PHE A 362 23.31 27.63 -6.99
C PHE A 362 23.48 29.02 -6.38
N GLU A 363 22.38 29.59 -5.88
CA GLU A 363 22.43 30.75 -4.99
C GLU A 363 22.83 30.30 -3.58
N GLY A 364 23.72 31.04 -2.90
CA GLY A 364 24.10 30.75 -1.52
C GLY A 364 25.18 29.67 -1.35
N VAL A 365 26.17 29.62 -2.25
CA VAL A 365 27.39 28.83 -2.03
C VAL A 365 28.28 29.56 -1.01
N GLU A 366 28.39 29.01 0.20
CA GLU A 366 29.12 29.61 1.32
C GLU A 366 30.49 28.94 1.55
N GLY A 367 31.47 29.74 1.96
CA GLY A 367 32.85 29.34 2.20
C GLY A 367 33.83 30.13 1.31
N ALA A 368 34.90 30.67 1.88
CA ALA A 368 35.90 31.46 1.15
C ALA A 368 36.73 30.62 0.14
N GLY A 369 36.32 29.38 -0.14
CA GLY A 369 37.09 28.36 -0.84
C GLY A 369 37.76 27.37 0.12
N THR A 370 37.62 27.60 1.43
CA THR A 370 38.03 26.69 2.47
C THR A 370 36.94 26.49 3.52
N LEU A 371 36.86 25.28 4.06
CA LEU A 371 36.01 24.91 5.20
C LEU A 371 36.90 24.55 6.40
N PRO A 372 36.56 25.01 7.62
CA PRO A 372 37.26 24.59 8.81
C PRO A 372 37.02 23.08 9.04
N VAL A 373 38.09 22.33 9.29
CA VAL A 373 38.02 20.87 9.51
C VAL A 373 37.06 20.50 10.65
N ALA A 374 36.90 21.37 11.64
CA ALA A 374 35.96 21.21 12.75
C ALA A 374 34.46 21.24 12.35
N SER A 375 34.14 21.76 11.16
CA SER A 375 32.76 21.77 10.63
C SER A 375 32.39 20.47 9.90
N LEU A 376 33.34 19.54 9.72
CA LEU A 376 33.14 18.28 9.02
C LEU A 376 32.74 17.17 9.99
N GLN A 377 31.79 16.31 9.59
CA GLN A 377 31.38 15.17 10.39
C GLN A 377 32.50 14.11 10.45
N GLY A 378 32.91 13.73 11.67
CA GLY A 378 33.95 12.73 11.92
C GLY A 378 35.39 13.25 11.98
N ALA A 379 35.59 14.57 12.04
CA ALA A 379 36.90 15.15 12.31
C ALA A 379 37.21 15.12 13.83
N ASP A 380 38.22 14.34 14.24
CA ASP A 380 38.68 14.22 15.63
C ASP A 380 39.39 15.49 16.15
N GLY A 381 38.69 16.62 16.20
CA GLY A 381 39.18 17.86 16.81
C GLY A 381 40.44 18.46 16.17
N LYS A 382 40.82 18.01 14.96
CA LYS A 382 42.01 18.51 14.25
C LYS A 382 41.76 19.93 13.72
N ALA A 383 42.65 20.85 14.05
CA ALA A 383 42.65 22.20 13.51
C ALA A 383 43.23 22.21 12.08
N GLY A 384 42.58 22.89 11.16
CA GLY A 384 43.00 23.02 9.76
C GLY A 384 41.87 23.53 8.87
N GLU A 385 42.22 23.88 7.63
CA GLU A 385 41.30 24.26 6.57
C GLU A 385 41.43 23.28 5.41
N VAL A 386 40.30 22.87 4.83
CA VAL A 386 40.26 22.05 3.60
C VAL A 386 39.60 22.83 2.49
N LEU A 387 39.95 22.53 1.24
CA LEU A 387 39.25 23.09 0.09
C LEU A 387 37.82 22.56 0.07
N GLY A 388 36.84 23.46 0.06
CA GLY A 388 35.44 23.08 0.10
C GLY A 388 34.49 24.26 0.19
N VAL A 389 33.21 23.99 -0.03
CA VAL A 389 32.09 24.92 0.06
C VAL A 389 30.86 24.21 0.61
N VAL A 390 29.91 24.98 1.13
CA VAL A 390 28.56 24.49 1.46
C VAL A 390 27.59 25.07 0.44
N VAL A 391 26.75 24.23 -0.15
CA VAL A 391 25.68 24.64 -1.07
C VAL A 391 24.40 24.82 -0.25
N GLY A 392 24.01 26.07 -0.03
CA GLY A 392 22.94 26.44 0.90
C GLY A 392 23.31 26.07 2.34
N ASP A 393 22.39 25.42 3.05
CA ASP A 393 22.59 24.84 4.39
C ASP A 393 22.53 23.30 4.38
N THR A 394 22.54 22.70 3.19
CA THR A 394 22.07 21.33 2.97
C THR A 394 23.18 20.36 2.56
N VAL A 395 24.08 20.75 1.65
CA VAL A 395 25.13 19.87 1.11
C VAL A 395 26.52 20.47 1.31
N THR A 396 27.39 19.74 1.99
CA THR A 396 28.81 20.09 2.14
C THR A 396 29.62 19.43 1.04
N VAL A 397 30.43 20.21 0.33
CA VAL A 397 31.29 19.75 -0.77
C VAL A 397 32.75 19.96 -0.38
N ARG A 398 33.52 18.88 -0.29
CA ARG A 398 34.93 18.90 0.09
C ARG A 398 35.80 18.37 -1.04
N TYR A 399 36.82 19.12 -1.42
CA TYR A 399 37.80 18.71 -2.42
C TYR A 399 39.06 18.15 -1.78
N VAL A 400 39.52 17.02 -2.29
CA VAL A 400 40.78 16.38 -1.92
C VAL A 400 41.70 16.44 -3.13
N PRO A 401 42.83 17.17 -3.05
CA PRO A 401 43.84 17.17 -4.11
C PRO A 401 44.45 15.77 -4.31
N ALA A 402 44.99 15.54 -5.50
CA ALA A 402 45.76 14.33 -5.77
C ALA A 402 47.00 14.27 -4.86
N ASP A 403 47.33 13.08 -4.39
CA ASP A 403 48.53 12.78 -3.60
C ASP A 403 49.30 11.64 -4.27
N ASP A 404 50.32 12.02 -5.04
CA ASP A 404 51.20 11.10 -5.77
C ASP A 404 51.98 10.15 -4.84
N THR A 405 52.17 10.52 -3.56
CA THR A 405 52.86 9.68 -2.58
C THR A 405 51.95 8.63 -1.96
N ALA A 406 50.65 8.91 -1.87
CA ALA A 406 49.63 7.99 -1.39
C ALA A 406 48.91 7.23 -2.53
N GLY A 407 49.13 7.60 -3.79
CA GLY A 407 48.47 7.01 -4.96
C GLY A 407 46.97 7.32 -5.02
N VAL A 408 46.57 8.51 -4.56
CA VAL A 408 45.17 8.94 -4.48
C VAL A 408 44.93 10.03 -5.51
N ASP A 409 44.02 9.78 -6.46
CA ASP A 409 43.57 10.79 -7.41
C ASP A 409 42.72 11.87 -6.72
N SER A 410 42.66 13.06 -7.33
CA SER A 410 41.79 14.12 -6.85
C SER A 410 40.32 13.67 -6.87
N HIS A 411 39.60 14.02 -5.81
CA HIS A 411 38.19 13.68 -5.69
C HIS A 411 37.42 14.71 -4.86
N VAL A 412 36.13 14.79 -5.12
CA VAL A 412 35.18 15.58 -4.33
C VAL A 412 34.36 14.64 -3.46
N VAL A 413 34.15 15.03 -2.21
CA VAL A 413 33.28 14.33 -1.26
C VAL A 413 32.12 15.24 -0.91
N LEU A 414 30.91 14.77 -1.19
CA LEU A 414 29.66 15.41 -0.81
C LEU A 414 29.12 14.75 0.46
N GLU A 415 28.58 15.55 1.37
CA GLU A 415 27.96 15.11 2.63
C GLU A 415 26.65 15.87 2.86
N TRP A 416 25.57 15.14 3.18
CA TRP A 416 24.26 15.72 3.47
C TRP A 416 23.43 14.87 4.44
N GLU A 417 22.38 15.45 5.04
CA GLU A 417 21.34 14.67 5.74
C GLU A 417 20.33 14.14 4.72
N GLY A 418 20.15 12.82 4.68
CA GLY A 418 19.29 12.13 3.74
C GLY A 418 17.81 12.48 3.93
N GLY A 419 17.11 12.60 2.80
CA GLY A 419 15.70 12.97 2.76
C GLY A 419 15.36 13.80 1.53
N ARG A 420 14.08 13.93 1.21
CA ARG A 420 13.59 14.49 -0.06
C ARG A 420 14.25 15.81 -0.50
N HIS A 421 14.52 16.72 0.44
CA HIS A 421 15.18 17.98 0.13
C HIS A 421 16.70 17.81 -0.04
N GLY A 422 17.35 17.15 0.92
CA GLY A 422 18.80 16.89 0.89
C GLY A 422 19.23 16.09 -0.34
N ASP A 423 18.49 15.02 -0.65
CA ASP A 423 18.78 14.14 -1.79
C ASP A 423 18.64 14.89 -3.12
N MET A 424 17.60 15.73 -3.25
CA MET A 424 17.38 16.52 -4.46
C MET A 424 18.49 17.56 -4.68
N VAL A 425 18.95 18.23 -3.61
CA VAL A 425 20.06 19.18 -3.70
C VAL A 425 21.36 18.44 -3.98
N ALA A 426 21.61 17.32 -3.31
CA ALA A 426 22.81 16.51 -3.53
C ALA A 426 22.90 15.97 -4.96
N ASP A 427 21.82 15.46 -5.54
CA ASP A 427 21.77 14.99 -6.93
C ASP A 427 22.08 16.13 -7.91
N ALA A 428 21.56 17.33 -7.66
CA ALA A 428 21.86 18.50 -8.48
C ALA A 428 23.33 18.89 -8.38
N VAL A 429 23.91 18.90 -7.17
CA VAL A 429 25.33 19.20 -6.95
C VAL A 429 26.22 18.15 -7.64
N ILE A 430 25.88 16.86 -7.54
CA ILE A 430 26.59 15.77 -8.23
C ILE A 430 26.56 15.99 -9.75
N ALA A 431 25.39 16.31 -10.31
CA ALA A 431 25.26 16.56 -11.74
C ALA A 431 26.16 17.71 -12.21
N VAL A 432 26.20 18.82 -11.45
CA VAL A 432 27.06 19.97 -11.75
C VAL A 432 28.54 19.61 -11.65
N VAL A 433 28.95 18.85 -10.63
CA VAL A 433 30.35 18.38 -10.49
C VAL A 433 30.74 17.48 -11.65
N LEU A 434 29.88 16.53 -12.04
CA LEU A 434 30.16 15.63 -13.17
C LEU A 434 30.18 16.36 -14.51
N GLN A 435 29.34 17.38 -14.70
CA GLN A 435 29.40 18.23 -15.88
C GLN A 435 30.72 19.01 -15.94
N ALA A 436 31.17 19.59 -14.83
CA ALA A 436 32.43 20.32 -14.76
C ALA A 436 33.66 19.45 -15.08
N VAL A 437 33.59 18.14 -14.78
CA VAL A 437 34.62 17.14 -15.14
C VAL A 437 34.56 16.77 -16.63
N GLY A 438 33.36 16.79 -17.23
CA GLY A 438 33.15 16.44 -18.64
C GLY A 438 33.49 17.55 -19.64
N GLU A 439 33.67 18.79 -19.18
CA GLU A 439 33.90 19.97 -20.04
C GLU A 439 35.39 20.34 -20.13
N PRO A 440 35.87 20.84 -21.29
CA PRO A 440 37.24 21.35 -21.42
C PRO A 440 37.45 22.53 -20.45
N PRO A 441 38.53 22.57 -19.63
CA PRO A 441 38.76 23.65 -18.65
C PRO A 441 38.79 25.07 -19.24
N ALA A 442 39.25 25.19 -20.49
CA ALA A 442 39.25 26.45 -21.24
C ALA A 442 37.84 26.92 -21.66
N ALA A 443 36.87 25.99 -21.78
CA ALA A 443 35.49 26.32 -22.11
C ALA A 443 34.77 26.86 -20.87
N THR A 444 34.85 26.15 -19.73
CA THR A 444 34.20 26.58 -18.48
C THR A 444 34.72 27.93 -17.98
N SER A 445 36.03 28.19 -18.11
CA SER A 445 36.63 29.48 -17.74
C SER A 445 36.22 30.63 -18.67
N ALA A 446 36.14 30.38 -19.98
CA ALA A 446 35.68 31.36 -20.96
C ALA A 446 34.17 31.66 -20.83
N GLU A 447 33.35 30.65 -20.55
CA GLU A 447 31.91 30.81 -20.31
C GLU A 447 31.62 31.67 -19.06
N ALA A 448 32.34 31.43 -17.97
CA ALA A 448 32.21 32.24 -16.78
C ALA A 448 32.70 33.69 -16.98
N ALA A 449 33.79 33.90 -17.73
CA ALA A 449 34.24 35.24 -18.10
C ALA A 449 33.17 35.97 -18.95
N MET A 450 32.52 35.25 -19.87
CA MET A 450 31.43 35.77 -20.69
C MET A 450 30.21 36.17 -19.84
N LEU A 451 29.77 35.31 -18.91
CA LEU A 451 28.65 35.60 -18.01
C LEU A 451 28.92 36.79 -17.08
N ARG A 452 30.14 36.88 -16.51
CA ARG A 452 30.55 38.03 -15.68
C ARG A 452 30.60 39.33 -16.46
N ALA A 453 31.15 39.31 -17.67
CA ALA A 453 31.22 40.48 -18.54
C ALA A 453 29.81 40.96 -18.93
N ARG A 454 28.90 40.04 -19.27
CA ARG A 454 27.49 40.35 -19.55
C ARG A 454 26.76 40.92 -18.33
N ALA A 455 26.97 40.35 -17.14
CA ALA A 455 26.40 40.87 -15.90
C ALA A 455 26.93 42.29 -15.56
N ALA A 456 28.16 42.61 -15.95
CA ALA A 456 28.76 43.93 -15.81
C ALA A 456 28.41 44.92 -16.95
N GLY A 457 27.69 44.48 -17.99
CA GLY A 457 27.35 45.28 -19.16
C GLY A 457 28.53 45.56 -20.12
N ASP A 458 29.63 44.81 -20.01
CA ASP A 458 30.81 44.93 -20.87
C ASP A 458 30.71 43.98 -22.07
N GLU A 459 30.08 44.48 -23.14
CA GLU A 459 29.89 43.74 -24.40
C GLU A 459 31.22 43.40 -25.10
N ALA A 460 32.27 44.21 -24.92
CA ALA A 460 33.57 43.95 -25.55
C ALA A 460 34.28 42.77 -24.87
N ALA A 461 34.29 42.75 -23.54
CA ALA A 461 34.83 41.63 -22.77
C ALA A 461 34.00 40.34 -22.96
N ALA A 462 32.68 40.46 -23.10
CA ALA A 462 31.81 39.33 -23.38
C ALA A 462 32.10 38.69 -24.75
N ALA A 463 32.33 39.51 -25.78
CA ALA A 463 32.66 39.04 -27.12
C ALA A 463 34.04 38.36 -27.20
N VAL A 464 35.03 38.86 -26.43
CA VAL A 464 36.35 38.21 -26.33
C VAL A 464 36.21 36.86 -25.62
N ALA A 465 35.44 36.78 -24.54
CA ALA A 465 35.18 35.53 -23.84
C ALA A 465 34.40 34.51 -24.69
N GLU A 466 33.44 34.96 -25.51
CA GLU A 466 32.70 34.11 -26.47
C GLU A 466 33.64 33.51 -27.54
N LEU A 467 34.64 34.28 -28.00
CA LEU A 467 35.67 33.81 -28.93
C LEU A 467 36.58 32.73 -28.29
N HIS A 468 36.97 32.91 -27.03
CA HIS A 468 37.75 31.92 -26.28
C HIS A 468 36.96 30.65 -25.98
N LEU A 469 35.65 30.79 -25.70
CA LEU A 469 34.73 29.66 -25.52
C LEU A 469 34.62 28.84 -26.79
N LEU A 470 34.44 29.51 -27.94
CA LEU A 470 34.42 28.86 -29.25
C LEU A 470 35.73 28.11 -29.52
N ALA A 471 36.87 28.73 -29.23
CA ALA A 471 38.19 28.13 -29.43
C ALA A 471 38.39 26.89 -28.56
N ALA A 472 37.99 26.93 -27.29
CA ALA A 472 38.08 25.80 -26.38
C ALA A 472 37.22 24.60 -26.83
N LEU A 473 36.00 24.87 -27.32
CA LEU A 473 35.09 23.83 -27.81
C LEU A 473 35.56 23.23 -29.13
N LEU A 474 36.09 24.06 -30.05
CA LEU A 474 36.72 23.59 -31.29
C LEU A 474 37.99 22.79 -30.99
N GLN A 475 38.78 23.23 -30.02
CA GLN A 475 40.01 22.53 -29.63
C GLN A 475 39.73 21.12 -29.12
N SER A 476 38.67 20.96 -28.32
CA SER A 476 38.23 19.67 -27.80
C SER A 476 37.77 18.72 -28.91
N GLN A 477 37.07 19.23 -29.93
CA GLN A 477 36.54 18.39 -31.02
C GLN A 477 37.55 18.08 -32.12
N TYR A 478 38.51 18.97 -32.37
CA TYR A 478 39.31 18.97 -33.61
C TYR A 478 40.83 19.11 -33.41
N GLY A 479 41.31 19.26 -32.17
CA GLY A 479 42.73 19.42 -31.86
C GLY A 479 43.18 20.88 -31.70
N PRO A 480 44.48 21.18 -31.53
CA PRO A 480 44.98 22.47 -31.09
C PRO A 480 44.41 23.67 -31.87
N ALA A 481 43.88 24.66 -31.13
CA ALA A 481 43.34 25.89 -31.68
C ALA A 481 44.11 27.11 -31.15
N ALA A 482 44.28 28.13 -31.98
CA ALA A 482 44.90 29.41 -31.61
C ALA A 482 43.95 30.56 -31.90
N VAL A 483 43.82 31.47 -30.94
CA VAL A 483 42.92 32.62 -30.97
C VAL A 483 43.67 33.88 -31.37
N ASP A 484 43.12 34.63 -32.33
CA ASP A 484 43.52 36.01 -32.61
C ASP A 484 42.37 36.94 -32.21
N GLU A 485 42.52 37.57 -31.04
CA GLU A 485 41.52 38.47 -30.46
C GLU A 485 41.32 39.76 -31.29
N THR A 486 42.36 40.20 -32.01
CA THR A 486 42.33 41.45 -32.79
C THR A 486 41.57 41.24 -34.09
N ALA A 487 41.79 40.10 -34.74
CA ALA A 487 41.09 39.70 -35.95
C ALA A 487 39.74 39.00 -35.68
N GLY A 488 39.50 38.51 -34.46
CA GLY A 488 38.27 37.81 -34.08
C GLY A 488 38.17 36.41 -34.69
N VAL A 489 39.30 35.73 -34.90
CA VAL A 489 39.36 34.43 -35.60
C VAL A 489 39.98 33.34 -34.73
N VAL A 490 39.54 32.10 -34.97
CA VAL A 490 40.12 30.89 -34.38
C VAL A 490 40.77 30.07 -35.50
N SER A 491 42.05 29.77 -35.35
CA SER A 491 42.82 28.95 -36.30
C SER A 491 43.08 27.56 -35.74
N LEU A 492 42.90 26.53 -36.55
CA LEU A 492 43.05 25.11 -36.17
C LEU A 492 43.70 24.32 -37.31
N THR A 493 44.39 23.23 -36.95
CA THR A 493 44.92 22.26 -37.91
C THR A 493 44.24 20.92 -37.69
N VAL A 494 43.47 20.45 -38.67
CA VAL A 494 42.72 19.19 -38.59
C VAL A 494 43.18 18.30 -39.74
N ASP A 495 43.67 17.11 -39.41
CA ASP A 495 44.16 16.13 -40.40
C ASP A 495 45.20 16.70 -41.41
N GLY A 496 46.01 17.68 -40.97
CA GLY A 496 47.02 18.35 -41.78
C GLY A 496 46.52 19.53 -42.63
N ALA A 497 45.21 19.81 -42.61
CA ALA A 497 44.61 20.96 -43.29
C ALA A 497 44.45 22.16 -42.34
N ALA A 498 44.87 23.33 -42.80
CA ALA A 498 44.66 24.59 -42.08
C ALA A 498 43.20 25.06 -42.21
N VAL A 499 42.60 25.36 -41.06
CA VAL A 499 41.23 25.87 -40.95
C VAL A 499 41.24 27.17 -40.17
N VAL A 500 40.55 28.19 -40.67
CA VAL A 500 40.33 29.46 -39.97
C VAL A 500 38.83 29.71 -39.85
N VAL A 501 38.36 29.91 -38.64
CA VAL A 501 36.97 30.21 -38.30
C VAL A 501 36.86 31.68 -37.92
N ASP A 502 36.07 32.43 -38.69
CA ASP A 502 35.72 33.82 -38.37
C ASP A 502 34.50 33.83 -37.45
N HIS A 503 34.70 34.22 -36.18
CA HIS A 503 33.65 34.28 -35.18
C HIS A 503 32.65 35.41 -35.44
N ARG A 504 33.09 36.52 -36.04
CA ARG A 504 32.22 37.69 -36.32
C ARG A 504 31.44 37.52 -37.62
N GLY A 505 32.04 36.87 -38.62
CA GLY A 505 31.46 36.67 -39.95
C GLY A 505 30.80 35.30 -40.19
N GLY A 506 30.98 34.34 -39.27
CA GLY A 506 30.39 32.99 -39.36
C GLY A 506 30.95 32.14 -40.51
N LYS A 507 32.13 32.47 -41.03
CA LYS A 507 32.73 31.82 -42.21
C LYS A 507 33.88 30.91 -41.82
N VAL A 508 33.90 29.72 -42.41
CA VAL A 508 35.00 28.76 -42.30
C VAL A 508 35.84 28.78 -43.57
N LEU A 509 37.11 29.15 -43.42
CA LEU A 509 38.11 29.09 -44.48
C LEU A 509 38.89 27.78 -44.33
N CYS A 510 38.64 26.84 -45.24
CA CYS A 510 39.35 25.58 -45.35
C CYS A 510 39.44 25.18 -46.83
N ALA A 511 40.60 24.69 -47.27
CA ALA A 511 40.82 24.24 -48.64
C ALA A 511 40.07 22.95 -48.99
N GLU A 512 39.73 22.14 -47.99
CA GLU A 512 39.05 20.86 -48.16
C GLU A 512 37.54 20.99 -47.90
N ALA A 513 36.73 20.77 -48.93
CA ALA A 513 35.29 21.02 -48.88
C ALA A 513 34.53 20.12 -47.88
N GLY A 514 34.98 18.87 -47.70
CA GLY A 514 34.37 17.93 -46.74
C GLY A 514 34.61 18.32 -45.28
N LEU A 515 35.85 18.72 -44.97
CA LEU A 515 36.23 19.21 -43.65
C LEU A 515 35.55 20.55 -43.33
N ARG A 516 35.48 21.47 -44.30
CA ARG A 516 34.75 22.74 -44.17
C ARG A 516 33.30 22.52 -43.76
N ALA A 517 32.56 21.66 -44.48
CA ALA A 517 31.15 21.40 -44.21
C ALA A 517 30.92 20.73 -42.83
N ARG A 518 31.86 19.89 -42.38
CA ARG A 518 31.82 19.27 -41.05
C ARG A 518 31.98 20.30 -39.94
N ILE A 519 32.92 21.23 -40.11
CA ILE A 519 33.19 22.29 -39.13
C ILE A 519 32.07 23.32 -39.12
N GLU A 520 31.54 23.74 -40.29
CA GLU A 520 30.35 24.61 -40.38
C GLU A 520 29.16 24.02 -39.62
N LYS A 521 28.89 22.71 -39.78
CA LYS A 521 27.81 22.02 -39.05
C LYS A 521 28.07 21.92 -37.54
N SER A 522 29.32 21.78 -37.11
CA SER A 522 29.69 21.88 -35.69
C SER A 522 29.49 23.29 -35.16
N LEU A 523 29.84 24.33 -35.93
CA LEU A 523 29.65 25.72 -35.56
C LEU A 523 28.18 26.09 -35.41
N ASP A 524 27.29 25.62 -36.29
CA ASP A 524 25.85 25.84 -36.15
C ASP A 524 25.31 25.25 -34.82
N ARG A 525 25.79 24.05 -34.45
CA ARG A 525 25.44 23.41 -33.17
C ARG A 525 26.00 24.18 -31.97
N LEU A 526 27.24 24.63 -32.06
CA LEU A 526 27.91 25.40 -31.01
C LEU A 526 27.29 26.80 -30.84
N ALA A 527 26.93 27.48 -31.92
CA ALA A 527 26.26 28.78 -31.89
C ALA A 527 24.88 28.68 -31.22
N THR A 528 24.15 27.59 -31.45
CA THR A 528 22.87 27.31 -30.78
C THR A 528 23.05 27.05 -29.28
N ALA A 529 24.18 26.48 -28.87
CA ALA A 529 24.50 26.22 -27.46
C ALA A 529 25.00 27.47 -26.71
N ILE A 530 25.82 28.31 -27.36
CA ILE A 530 26.44 29.51 -26.76
C ILE A 530 25.43 30.68 -26.64
N ARG A 531 24.41 30.71 -27.51
CA ARG A 531 23.31 31.70 -27.48
C ARG A 531 21.97 30.98 -27.30
N PRO A 532 21.59 30.62 -26.07
CA PRO A 532 20.28 30.05 -25.83
C PRO A 532 19.19 31.04 -26.27
N VAL A 533 18.15 30.52 -26.92
CA VAL A 533 17.00 31.30 -27.40
C VAL A 533 16.43 32.09 -26.23
N ALA A 534 16.26 33.41 -26.41
CA ALA A 534 15.55 34.24 -25.45
C ALA A 534 14.12 33.71 -25.33
N VAL A 535 13.83 33.05 -24.21
CA VAL A 535 12.45 32.77 -23.82
C VAL A 535 11.93 34.06 -23.23
N ASP A 536 11.09 34.78 -23.97
CA ASP A 536 10.31 35.87 -23.42
C ASP A 536 9.52 35.31 -22.23
N ARG A 537 9.98 35.65 -21.02
CA ARG A 537 9.18 35.41 -19.82
C ARG A 537 8.10 36.49 -19.81
N PRO A 538 6.80 36.16 -19.91
CA PRO A 538 5.77 37.14 -19.61
C PRO A 538 5.98 37.61 -18.16
N HIS A 539 5.98 38.93 -17.97
CA HIS A 539 6.00 39.54 -16.65
C HIS A 539 4.84 39.00 -15.80
N GLU A 540 5.16 38.37 -14.68
CA GLU A 540 4.32 38.31 -13.47
C GLU A 540 5.15 38.70 -12.26
#